data_AF-A0A7C6E9F4-F1
#
_entry.id   AF-A0A7C6E9F4-F1
#
_cell.length_a   1.000
_cell.length_b   1.000
_cell.length_c   1.000
_cell.angle_alpha   90.00
_cell.angle_beta   90.00
_cell.angle_gamma   90.00
#
_symmetry.space_group_name_H-M   'P 1'
#
loop_
_entity.id
_entity.type
_entity.pdbx_description
1 polymer ?
#
loop_
_entity_poly.entity_id
_entity_poly.type
_entity_poly.pdbx_seq_one_letter_code
_entity_poly.pdbx_strand_id
1 'polypeptide(L)'
;MDIVKAYEDEFNQLVELYENNTNDKSLKNKGVASIIVSGNKVVGLNTLKGIDVRSKTRGDGVVIIDVDIQDNTVIPIPVHLCTGFLEKKGEQLLQFNYNIGSNVKVKFKSHCILTKIEKLHHKMISQMYIGKNSFVTYEDEHFHDENGGIFVETITYAKLDKNAFFQSKFYATKTRVGRINVVMDFDIDDYAKADLESKIYGKKDDKIDIQEILRLNGQYASGIAKSSIFATDSTQANVINEAYGNGAYSKGHIECNEVVKGSDVLVSTVPILKVVNEKSELTHEASVGRIRQDQLDILMSKGLDEEEAINIIVNGLIS
;
A
#
# COMPACT_ATOMS: atom_id res chain seq x y z
N MET A 1 15.22 -13.72 16.21
CA MET A 1 15.60 -12.85 15.10
C MET A 1 16.93 -13.31 14.60
N ASP A 2 16.88 -13.96 13.45
CA ASP A 2 18.05 -14.45 12.75
C ASP A 2 18.54 -13.29 11.88
N ILE A 3 19.57 -12.61 12.37
CA ILE A 3 20.29 -11.60 11.61
C ILE A 3 21.31 -12.35 10.77
N VAL A 4 21.35 -12.08 9.47
CA VAL A 4 22.42 -12.59 8.64
C VAL A 4 23.70 -11.85 9.04
N LYS A 5 24.62 -12.52 9.77
CA LYS A 5 25.83 -11.89 10.32
C LYS A 5 26.63 -11.05 9.32
N ALA A 6 26.60 -11.41 8.03
CA ALA A 6 27.28 -10.66 6.98
C ALA A 6 26.67 -9.27 6.69
N TYR A 7 25.45 -9.00 7.17
CA TYR A 7 24.66 -7.79 6.87
C TYR A 7 24.19 -7.06 8.14
N GLU A 8 24.85 -7.27 9.27
CA GLU A 8 24.46 -6.67 10.56
C GLU A 8 24.46 -5.12 10.52
N ASP A 9 25.43 -4.52 9.81
CA ASP A 9 25.51 -3.06 9.64
C ASP A 9 24.35 -2.51 8.80
N GLU A 10 24.00 -3.18 7.69
CA GLU A 10 22.87 -2.78 6.84
C GLU A 10 21.55 -2.91 7.61
N PHE A 11 21.38 -4.00 8.35
CA PHE A 11 20.23 -4.23 9.22
C PHE A 11 20.07 -3.09 10.23
N ASN A 12 21.15 -2.73 10.95
CA ASN A 12 21.10 -1.70 11.98
C ASN A 12 20.75 -0.32 11.40
N GLN A 13 21.29 0.02 10.22
CA GLN A 13 20.96 1.27 9.52
C GLN A 13 19.47 1.33 9.13
N LEU A 14 18.92 0.25 8.58
CA LEU A 14 17.49 0.21 8.21
C LEU A 14 16.58 0.33 9.43
N VAL A 15 16.93 -0.33 10.54
CA VAL A 15 16.14 -0.21 11.77
C VAL A 15 16.23 1.20 12.35
N GLU A 16 17.39 1.85 12.32
CA GLU A 16 17.53 3.24 12.76
C GLU A 16 16.67 4.18 11.91
N LEU A 17 16.72 4.03 10.58
CA LEU A 17 15.86 4.81 9.69
C LEU A 17 14.38 4.56 9.96
N TYR A 18 13.99 3.31 10.22
CA TYR A 18 12.62 2.96 10.61
C TYR A 18 12.18 3.67 11.89
N GLU A 19 12.97 3.53 12.96
CA GLU A 19 12.69 4.13 14.27
C GLU A 19 12.55 5.66 14.14
N ASN A 20 13.40 6.30 13.34
CA ASN A 20 13.38 7.75 13.13
C ASN A 20 12.15 8.25 12.33
N ASN A 21 11.65 7.46 11.37
CA ASN A 21 10.52 7.85 10.52
C ASN A 21 9.16 7.50 11.11
N THR A 22 9.11 6.50 11.99
CA THR A 22 7.84 5.95 12.52
C THR A 22 7.67 6.17 14.03
N ASN A 23 8.75 6.49 14.75
CA ASN A 23 8.83 6.43 16.22
C ASN A 23 8.50 5.05 16.82
N ASP A 24 8.54 3.97 16.02
CA ASP A 24 8.29 2.61 16.45
C ASP A 24 9.60 1.82 16.60
N LYS A 25 9.74 1.08 17.71
CA LYS A 25 10.92 0.26 18.06
C LYS A 25 10.65 -1.26 17.97
N SER A 26 9.50 -1.64 17.41
CA SER A 26 9.01 -3.01 17.34
C SER A 26 9.89 -3.95 16.50
N LEU A 27 10.62 -3.45 15.49
CA LEU A 27 11.40 -4.28 14.56
C LEU A 27 12.48 -5.14 15.24
N LYS A 28 13.04 -4.70 16.37
CA LYS A 28 14.04 -5.46 17.15
C LYS A 28 13.41 -6.44 18.14
N ASN A 29 12.09 -6.40 18.33
CA ASN A 29 11.41 -7.23 19.31
C ASN A 29 11.27 -8.67 18.81
N LYS A 30 11.86 -9.63 19.54
CA LYS A 30 11.78 -11.06 19.20
C LYS A 30 10.36 -11.63 19.23
N GLY A 31 9.42 -10.96 19.92
CA GLY A 31 7.99 -11.31 19.94
C GLY A 31 7.19 -10.83 18.72
N VAL A 32 7.85 -10.20 17.75
CA VAL A 32 7.24 -9.64 16.54
C VAL A 32 7.80 -10.35 15.31
N ALA A 33 6.95 -10.95 14.47
CA ALA A 33 7.44 -11.50 13.22
C ALA A 33 7.85 -10.36 12.29
N SER A 34 9.03 -10.45 11.69
CA SER A 34 9.58 -9.38 10.85
C SER A 34 10.39 -9.92 9.69
N ILE A 35 10.30 -9.23 8.55
CA ILE A 35 11.05 -9.50 7.33
C ILE A 35 11.71 -8.18 6.94
N ILE A 36 13.04 -8.15 6.89
CA ILE A 36 13.81 -6.94 6.61
C ILE A 36 14.66 -7.17 5.36
N VAL A 37 14.44 -6.33 4.36
CA VAL A 37 15.04 -6.42 3.02
C VAL A 37 15.86 -5.17 2.74
N SER A 38 17.13 -5.35 2.38
CA SER A 38 18.05 -4.30 1.94
C SER A 38 18.42 -4.56 0.48
N GLY A 39 18.05 -3.66 -0.43
CA GLY A 39 18.20 -3.90 -1.86
C GLY A 39 17.56 -5.22 -2.27
N ASN A 40 18.32 -6.07 -2.96
CA ASN A 40 17.86 -7.41 -3.37
C ASN A 40 18.33 -8.52 -2.41
N LYS A 41 18.29 -8.26 -1.09
CA LYS A 41 18.73 -9.23 -0.06
C LYS A 41 17.85 -9.17 1.18
N VAL A 42 17.52 -10.34 1.73
CA VAL A 42 16.92 -10.45 3.07
C VAL A 42 18.05 -10.37 4.11
N VAL A 43 18.02 -9.35 4.96
CA VAL A 43 19.07 -9.07 5.97
C VAL A 43 18.65 -9.46 7.38
N GLY A 44 17.34 -9.54 7.63
CA GLY A 44 16.79 -9.98 8.91
C GLY A 44 15.48 -10.74 8.74
N LEU A 45 15.36 -11.84 9.48
CA LEU A 45 14.14 -12.62 9.53
C LEU A 45 13.81 -13.00 10.98
N ASN A 46 12.57 -12.78 11.38
CA ASN A 46 12.02 -13.29 12.63
C ASN A 46 10.66 -13.91 12.37
N THR A 47 10.52 -15.20 12.68
CA THR A 47 9.25 -15.91 12.58
C THR A 47 8.67 -16.17 13.97
N LEU A 48 7.36 -16.37 14.03
CA LEU A 48 6.63 -16.78 15.22
C LEU A 48 5.97 -18.13 14.94
N LYS A 49 5.50 -18.79 16.00
CA LYS A 49 4.75 -20.05 15.83
C LYS A 49 3.53 -19.81 14.91
N GLY A 50 3.39 -20.63 13.88
CA GLY A 50 2.28 -20.57 12.92
C GLY A 50 2.53 -19.71 11.68
N ILE A 51 3.65 -18.98 11.61
CA ILE A 51 4.13 -18.28 10.42
C ILE A 51 5.48 -18.86 9.99
N ASP A 52 5.56 -19.34 8.76
CA ASP A 52 6.81 -19.72 8.11
C ASP A 52 7.15 -18.67 7.06
N VAL A 53 8.42 -18.28 7.02
CA VAL A 53 8.90 -17.32 6.02
C VAL A 53 10.16 -17.88 5.40
N ARG A 54 10.16 -17.93 4.08
CA ARG A 54 11.28 -18.44 3.29
C ARG A 54 11.66 -17.39 2.25
N SER A 55 12.93 -17.34 1.89
CA SER A 55 13.39 -16.45 0.83
C SER A 55 14.41 -17.10 -0.07
N LYS A 56 14.43 -16.68 -1.33
CA LYS A 56 15.43 -17.06 -2.32
C LYS A 56 15.61 -15.93 -3.33
N THR A 57 16.80 -15.84 -3.91
CA THR A 57 17.06 -14.91 -5.02
C THR A 57 17.08 -15.69 -6.33
N ARG A 58 16.30 -15.23 -7.31
CA ARG A 58 16.27 -15.79 -8.67
C ARG A 58 17.48 -15.29 -9.46
N GLY A 59 17.90 -16.02 -10.50
CA GLY A 59 19.11 -15.70 -11.27
C GLY A 59 19.10 -14.34 -11.99
N ASP A 60 17.95 -13.69 -12.12
CA ASP A 60 17.76 -12.34 -12.65
C ASP A 60 17.72 -11.25 -11.56
N GLY A 61 18.00 -11.60 -10.31
CA GLY A 61 18.11 -10.66 -9.18
C GLY A 61 16.83 -10.46 -8.37
N VAL A 62 15.69 -11.06 -8.76
CA VAL A 62 14.44 -10.94 -8.00
C VAL A 62 14.53 -11.71 -6.68
N VAL A 63 14.24 -11.03 -5.57
CA VAL A 63 14.09 -11.67 -4.26
C VAL A 63 12.66 -12.15 -4.11
N ILE A 64 12.50 -13.46 -3.98
CA ILE A 64 11.22 -14.10 -3.74
C ILE A 64 11.12 -14.41 -2.25
N ILE A 65 10.04 -13.97 -1.62
CA ILE A 65 9.76 -14.15 -0.19
C ILE A 65 8.40 -14.85 -0.08
N ASP A 66 8.42 -16.09 0.39
CA ASP A 66 7.24 -16.89 0.63
C ASP A 66 6.84 -16.76 2.11
N VAL A 67 5.62 -16.31 2.37
CA VAL A 67 5.03 -16.12 3.70
C VAL A 67 3.84 -17.07 3.84
N ASP A 68 4.00 -18.13 4.62
CA ASP A 68 2.97 -19.14 4.84
C ASP A 68 2.43 -19.02 6.28
N ILE A 69 1.12 -18.84 6.44
CA ILE A 69 0.46 -18.85 7.76
C ILE A 69 -0.49 -20.04 7.86
N GLN A 70 -0.28 -20.86 8.88
CA GLN A 70 -1.05 -22.09 9.09
C GLN A 70 -2.50 -21.82 9.47
N ASP A 71 -3.39 -22.77 9.16
CA ASP A 71 -4.80 -22.72 9.57
C ASP A 71 -4.96 -22.50 11.08
N ASN A 72 -6.03 -21.80 11.46
CA ASN A 72 -6.42 -21.51 12.84
C ASN A 72 -5.37 -20.69 13.63
N THR A 73 -4.53 -19.93 12.93
CA THR A 73 -3.51 -19.09 13.54
C THR A 73 -4.03 -17.68 13.82
N VAL A 74 -3.83 -17.20 15.04
CA VAL A 74 -4.07 -15.80 15.41
C VAL A 74 -2.75 -15.16 15.76
N ILE A 75 -2.37 -14.12 15.01
CA ILE A 75 -1.19 -13.31 15.28
C ILE A 75 -1.68 -11.95 15.82
N PRO A 76 -1.62 -11.73 17.14
CA PRO A 76 -2.24 -10.56 17.77
C PRO A 76 -1.46 -9.26 17.53
N ILE A 77 -0.17 -9.37 17.21
CA ILE A 77 0.75 -8.26 16.96
C ILE A 77 1.03 -8.19 15.46
N PRO A 78 1.15 -7.00 14.85
CA PRO A 78 1.46 -6.90 13.43
C PRO A 78 2.75 -7.64 13.04
N VAL A 79 2.73 -8.29 11.89
CA VAL A 79 3.90 -8.82 11.19
C VAL A 79 4.51 -7.67 10.39
N HIS A 80 5.77 -7.34 10.65
CA HIS A 80 6.45 -6.23 10.00
C HIS A 80 7.15 -6.66 8.71
N LEU A 81 6.96 -5.87 7.66
CA LEU A 81 7.68 -5.98 6.40
C LEU A 81 8.45 -4.65 6.25
N CYS A 82 9.77 -4.68 6.28
CA CYS A 82 10.57 -3.47 6.10
C CYS A 82 11.43 -3.66 4.86
N THR A 83 11.22 -2.80 3.86
CA THR A 83 12.07 -2.76 2.68
C THR A 83 12.85 -1.46 2.67
N GLY A 84 14.13 -1.54 2.31
CA GLY A 84 14.97 -0.38 2.17
C GLY A 84 16.04 -0.57 1.10
N PHE A 85 16.68 0.53 0.75
CA PHE A 85 17.72 0.57 -0.27
C PHE A 85 18.77 1.58 0.16
N LEU A 86 20.01 1.13 0.36
CA LEU A 86 21.09 1.95 0.94
C LEU A 86 22.04 2.55 -0.11
N GLU A 87 21.98 2.08 -1.36
CA GLU A 87 22.77 2.65 -2.45
C GLU A 87 22.09 3.87 -3.07
N LYS A 88 22.86 4.75 -3.72
CA LYS A 88 22.31 5.96 -4.35
C LYS A 88 21.49 5.66 -5.60
N LYS A 89 21.83 4.62 -6.35
CA LYS A 89 21.20 4.29 -7.63
C LYS A 89 21.07 2.79 -7.79
N GLY A 90 19.97 2.33 -8.38
CA GLY A 90 19.83 0.93 -8.75
C GLY A 90 18.39 0.50 -8.97
N GLU A 91 18.19 -0.80 -8.83
CA GLU A 91 16.90 -1.46 -8.98
C GLU A 91 16.70 -2.47 -7.85
N GLN A 92 15.52 -2.42 -7.24
CA GLN A 92 15.07 -3.34 -6.22
C GLN A 92 13.88 -4.13 -6.76
N LEU A 93 14.02 -5.45 -6.88
CA LEU A 93 13.01 -6.33 -7.46
C LEU A 93 12.57 -7.36 -6.42
N LEU A 94 11.35 -7.22 -5.93
CA LEU A 94 10.78 -8.06 -4.88
C LEU A 94 9.54 -8.77 -5.38
N GLN A 95 9.41 -10.03 -4.97
CA GLN A 95 8.18 -10.79 -5.11
C GLN A 95 7.81 -11.39 -3.75
N PHE A 96 6.64 -11.03 -3.24
CA PHE A 96 6.08 -11.65 -2.05
C PHE A 96 4.95 -12.60 -2.44
N ASN A 97 5.00 -13.82 -1.93
CA ASN A 97 3.93 -14.80 -2.06
C ASN A 97 3.35 -15.05 -0.67
N TYR A 98 2.08 -14.72 -0.45
CA TYR A 98 1.39 -14.92 0.80
C TYR A 98 0.40 -16.08 0.67
N ASN A 99 0.63 -17.15 1.41
CA ASN A 99 -0.31 -18.26 1.54
C ASN A 99 -0.90 -18.24 2.95
N ILE A 100 -2.06 -17.64 3.09
CA ILE A 100 -2.75 -17.51 4.37
C ILE A 100 -3.81 -18.60 4.49
N GLY A 101 -3.66 -19.47 5.49
CA GLY A 101 -4.58 -20.57 5.78
C GLY A 101 -6.00 -20.11 6.15
N SER A 102 -6.87 -21.07 6.47
CA SER A 102 -8.25 -20.83 6.91
C SER A 102 -8.31 -20.44 8.39
N ASN A 103 -9.31 -19.65 8.77
CA ASN A 103 -9.54 -19.16 10.14
C ASN A 103 -8.32 -18.42 10.72
N VAL A 104 -7.58 -17.70 9.87
CA VAL A 104 -6.40 -16.93 10.28
C VAL A 104 -6.80 -15.50 10.61
N LYS A 105 -6.18 -14.93 11.64
CA LYS A 105 -6.24 -13.47 11.90
C LYS A 105 -4.84 -12.90 11.99
N VAL A 106 -4.49 -12.02 11.06
CA VAL A 106 -3.16 -11.41 10.99
C VAL A 106 -3.26 -9.96 10.53
N LYS A 107 -2.32 -9.13 11.00
CA LYS A 107 -2.09 -7.78 10.50
C LYS A 107 -0.68 -7.70 9.96
N PHE A 108 -0.51 -7.13 8.78
CA PHE A 108 0.78 -6.80 8.20
C PHE A 108 0.99 -5.30 8.25
N LYS A 109 2.22 -4.89 8.58
CA LYS A 109 2.65 -3.50 8.49
C LYS A 109 3.92 -3.41 7.66
N SER A 110 3.77 -2.93 6.44
CA SER A 110 4.83 -2.66 5.49
C SER A 110 5.33 -1.22 5.62
N HIS A 111 6.65 -1.07 5.57
CA HIS A 111 7.30 0.22 5.48
C HIS A 111 8.38 0.16 4.43
N CYS A 112 8.29 1.06 3.45
CA CYS A 112 9.29 1.22 2.40
C CYS A 112 10.11 2.48 2.71
N ILE A 113 11.36 2.29 3.11
CA ILE A 113 12.27 3.37 3.52
C ILE A 113 13.35 3.53 2.46
N LEU A 114 13.09 4.44 1.53
CA LEU A 114 13.91 4.69 0.35
C LEU A 114 14.52 6.09 0.48
N THR A 115 15.55 6.21 1.32
CA THR A 115 16.21 7.50 1.64
C THR A 115 17.67 7.52 1.16
N LYS A 116 18.21 8.71 0.89
CA LYS A 116 19.53 8.95 0.27
C LYS A 116 19.68 8.39 -1.16
N ILE A 117 18.58 8.29 -1.89
CA ILE A 117 18.44 7.82 -3.26
C ILE A 117 18.59 8.99 -4.23
N GLU A 118 19.40 8.83 -5.27
CA GLU A 118 19.42 9.70 -6.44
C GLU A 118 18.52 9.17 -7.57
N LYS A 119 18.50 7.84 -7.78
CA LYS A 119 17.65 7.21 -8.80
C LYS A 119 17.40 5.73 -8.51
N LEU A 120 16.17 5.35 -8.17
CA LEU A 120 15.81 3.96 -7.85
C LEU A 120 14.55 3.54 -8.59
N HIS A 121 14.56 2.33 -9.13
CA HIS A 121 13.34 1.61 -9.48
C HIS A 121 13.08 0.56 -8.39
N HIS A 122 12.02 0.74 -7.61
CA HIS A 122 11.55 -0.22 -6.61
C HIS A 122 10.31 -0.90 -7.17
N LYS A 123 10.43 -2.18 -7.53
CA LYS A 123 9.33 -2.99 -8.05
C LYS A 123 8.99 -4.10 -7.08
N MET A 124 7.75 -4.14 -6.64
CA MET A 124 7.22 -5.17 -5.75
C MET A 124 5.99 -5.83 -6.38
N ILE A 125 6.04 -7.16 -6.52
CA ILE A 125 4.88 -7.97 -6.89
C ILE A 125 4.42 -8.76 -5.67
N SER A 126 3.17 -8.60 -5.26
CA SER A 126 2.55 -9.36 -4.19
C SER A 126 1.49 -10.31 -4.77
N GLN A 127 1.60 -11.60 -4.45
CA GLN A 127 0.60 -12.61 -4.78
C GLN A 127 0.03 -13.15 -3.48
N MET A 128 -1.25 -12.94 -3.23
CA MET A 128 -1.88 -13.26 -1.95
C MET A 128 -3.03 -14.26 -2.15
N TYR A 129 -2.98 -15.36 -1.41
CA TYR A 129 -4.10 -16.26 -1.21
C TYR A 129 -4.57 -16.14 0.24
N ILE A 130 -5.85 -15.80 0.43
CA ILE A 130 -6.47 -15.60 1.74
C ILE A 130 -7.54 -16.67 1.94
N GLY A 131 -7.24 -17.64 2.81
CA GLY A 131 -8.12 -18.77 3.10
C GLY A 131 -9.45 -18.40 3.78
N LYS A 132 -10.34 -19.39 3.86
CA LYS A 132 -11.73 -19.22 4.32
C LYS A 132 -11.81 -18.66 5.75
N ASN A 133 -12.79 -17.79 5.98
CA ASN A 133 -13.06 -17.16 7.27
C ASN A 133 -11.83 -16.42 7.87
N SER A 134 -10.82 -16.09 7.07
CA SER A 134 -9.63 -15.39 7.54
C SER A 134 -9.83 -13.87 7.51
N PHE A 135 -9.16 -13.17 8.41
CA PHE A 135 -9.19 -11.73 8.56
C PHE A 135 -7.77 -11.19 8.44
N VAL A 136 -7.50 -10.46 7.35
CA VAL A 136 -6.18 -9.93 7.03
C VAL A 136 -6.26 -8.42 6.85
N THR A 137 -5.35 -7.68 7.47
CA THR A 137 -5.13 -6.26 7.18
C THR A 137 -3.70 -6.06 6.72
N TYR A 138 -3.48 -5.20 5.74
CA TYR A 138 -2.18 -4.84 5.21
C TYR A 138 -2.09 -3.33 5.12
N GLU A 139 -1.20 -2.73 5.92
CA GLU A 139 -0.91 -1.30 5.90
C GLU A 139 0.49 -1.09 5.29
N ASP A 140 0.60 -0.23 4.30
CA ASP A 140 1.84 0.07 3.59
C ASP A 140 2.13 1.57 3.65
N GLU A 141 3.22 1.94 4.33
CA GLU A 141 3.67 3.32 4.45
C GLU A 141 4.97 3.54 3.66
N HIS A 142 4.98 4.57 2.81
CA HIS A 142 6.13 4.93 1.97
C HIS A 142 6.82 6.19 2.47
N PHE A 143 8.16 6.11 2.60
CA PHE A 143 9.04 7.20 3.00
C PHE A 143 10.19 7.33 2.00
N HIS A 144 10.18 8.42 1.24
CA HIS A 144 11.05 8.69 0.10
C HIS A 144 11.86 9.97 0.31
N ASP A 145 12.90 10.17 -0.50
CA ASP A 145 13.58 11.47 -0.57
C ASP A 145 12.81 12.52 -1.38
N GLU A 146 13.04 13.79 -1.02
CA GLU A 146 12.41 14.96 -1.63
C GLU A 146 12.89 15.31 -3.06
N ASN A 147 13.86 14.56 -3.60
CA ASN A 147 14.42 14.80 -4.93
C ASN A 147 13.61 14.16 -6.08
N GLY A 148 12.70 13.23 -5.78
CA GLY A 148 11.81 12.57 -6.76
C GLY A 148 12.49 11.58 -7.70
N GLY A 149 13.70 11.11 -7.38
CA GLY A 149 14.42 10.12 -8.18
C GLY A 149 13.88 8.68 -8.09
N ILE A 150 12.83 8.47 -7.31
CA ILE A 150 12.26 7.15 -7.00
C ILE A 150 11.11 6.85 -7.95
N PHE A 151 11.14 5.66 -8.53
CA PHE A 151 10.00 5.05 -9.21
C PHE A 151 9.57 3.81 -8.43
N VAL A 152 8.39 3.86 -7.81
CA VAL A 152 7.75 2.71 -7.15
C VAL A 152 6.75 2.08 -8.11
N GLU A 153 6.86 0.77 -8.31
CA GLU A 153 5.88 -0.05 -9.04
C GLU A 153 5.43 -1.20 -8.14
N THR A 154 4.19 -1.11 -7.62
CA THR A 154 3.60 -2.12 -6.74
C THR A 154 2.44 -2.79 -7.47
N ILE A 155 2.49 -4.12 -7.59
CA ILE A 155 1.43 -4.92 -8.22
C ILE A 155 0.97 -5.98 -7.22
N THR A 156 -0.27 -5.89 -6.77
CA THR A 156 -0.87 -6.83 -5.82
C THR A 156 -1.98 -7.62 -6.50
N TYR A 157 -1.86 -8.94 -6.51
CA TYR A 157 -2.93 -9.87 -6.86
C TYR A 157 -3.39 -10.57 -5.59
N ALA A 158 -4.68 -10.50 -5.28
CA ALA A 158 -5.24 -11.17 -4.11
C ALA A 158 -6.44 -12.04 -4.48
N LYS A 159 -6.45 -13.29 -4.00
CA LYS A 159 -7.61 -14.18 -4.04
C LYS A 159 -8.14 -14.39 -2.63
N LEU A 160 -9.40 -14.02 -2.41
CA LEU A 160 -10.10 -14.16 -1.15
C LEU A 160 -11.09 -15.31 -1.26
N ASP A 161 -10.87 -16.37 -0.49
CA ASP A 161 -11.79 -17.49 -0.37
C ASP A 161 -13.04 -17.14 0.45
N LYS A 162 -14.04 -18.03 0.42
CA LYS A 162 -15.32 -17.85 1.12
C LYS A 162 -15.22 -17.28 2.53
N ASN A 163 -16.02 -16.24 2.82
CA ASN A 163 -16.05 -15.49 4.08
C ASN A 163 -14.73 -14.81 4.50
N ALA A 164 -13.70 -14.76 3.65
CA ALA A 164 -12.48 -14.05 3.98
C ALA A 164 -12.70 -12.53 3.96
N PHE A 165 -11.94 -11.81 4.79
CA PHE A 165 -11.87 -10.36 4.81
C PHE A 165 -10.43 -9.92 4.58
N PHE A 166 -10.23 -8.98 3.65
CA PHE A 166 -8.97 -8.30 3.43
C PHE A 166 -9.15 -6.78 3.46
N GLN A 167 -8.29 -6.07 4.18
CA GLN A 167 -8.16 -4.62 4.09
C GLN A 167 -6.75 -4.23 3.64
N SER A 168 -6.65 -3.42 2.59
CA SER A 168 -5.42 -2.77 2.14
C SER A 168 -5.46 -1.29 2.47
N LYS A 169 -4.39 -0.76 3.05
CA LYS A 169 -4.15 0.66 3.25
C LYS A 169 -2.81 1.03 2.65
N PHE A 170 -2.80 1.82 1.60
CA PHE A 170 -1.59 2.25 0.90
C PHE A 170 -1.42 3.76 1.04
N TYR A 171 -0.39 4.19 1.80
CA TYR A 171 -0.17 5.58 2.14
C TYR A 171 1.21 6.07 1.68
N ALA A 172 1.18 7.05 0.78
CA ALA A 172 2.36 7.78 0.31
C ALA A 172 2.10 9.28 0.45
N THR A 173 2.02 9.75 1.70
CA THR A 173 1.51 11.09 2.05
C THR A 173 2.53 11.98 2.77
N LYS A 174 3.59 11.38 3.32
CA LYS A 174 4.54 12.06 4.21
C LYS A 174 5.69 12.75 3.46
N THR A 175 6.11 12.17 2.34
CA THR A 175 7.27 12.60 1.54
C THR A 175 6.90 12.66 0.07
N ARG A 176 7.72 13.32 -0.74
CA ARG A 176 7.57 13.32 -2.20
C ARG A 176 7.55 11.90 -2.79
N VAL A 177 6.67 11.63 -3.78
CA VAL A 177 6.53 10.27 -4.33
C VAL A 177 7.42 10.00 -5.54
N GLY A 178 7.80 11.01 -6.32
CA GLY A 178 8.50 10.81 -7.59
C GLY A 178 7.56 10.23 -8.64
N ARG A 179 7.80 8.99 -9.06
CA ARG A 179 6.84 8.22 -9.87
C ARG A 179 6.30 7.06 -9.06
N ILE A 180 5.00 6.87 -9.06
CA ILE A 180 4.36 5.75 -8.38
C ILE A 180 3.31 5.11 -9.28
N ASN A 181 3.37 3.78 -9.40
CA ASN A 181 2.41 2.95 -10.12
C ASN A 181 1.91 1.88 -9.16
N VAL A 182 0.62 1.91 -8.84
CA VAL A 182 -0.01 0.98 -7.90
C VAL A 182 -1.11 0.21 -8.63
N VAL A 183 -0.99 -1.11 -8.66
CA VAL A 183 -2.01 -2.01 -9.20
C VAL A 183 -2.49 -2.93 -8.09
N MET A 184 -3.80 -3.01 -7.88
CA MET A 184 -4.44 -3.93 -6.93
C MET A 184 -5.56 -4.68 -7.64
N ASP A 185 -5.41 -5.99 -7.86
CA ASP A 185 -6.42 -6.83 -8.50
C ASP A 185 -6.90 -7.93 -7.54
N PHE A 186 -8.16 -7.82 -7.13
CA PHE A 186 -8.76 -8.63 -6.08
C PHE A 186 -9.88 -9.52 -6.64
N ASP A 187 -9.69 -10.83 -6.55
CA ASP A 187 -10.69 -11.87 -6.80
C ASP A 187 -11.40 -12.26 -5.49
N ILE A 188 -12.71 -12.00 -5.42
CA ILE A 188 -13.50 -12.03 -4.18
C ILE A 188 -14.60 -13.09 -4.32
N ASP A 189 -14.45 -14.18 -3.56
CA ASP A 189 -15.36 -15.33 -3.57
C ASP A 189 -16.58 -15.14 -2.63
N ASP A 190 -17.40 -16.19 -2.49
CA ASP A 190 -18.67 -16.19 -1.78
C ASP A 190 -18.57 -15.53 -0.38
N TYR A 191 -19.40 -14.52 -0.11
CA TYR A 191 -19.44 -13.79 1.16
C TYR A 191 -18.11 -13.14 1.58
N ALA A 192 -17.07 -13.17 0.74
CA ALA A 192 -15.80 -12.55 1.03
C ALA A 192 -15.86 -11.04 0.81
N LYS A 193 -14.93 -10.33 1.44
CA LYS A 193 -14.93 -8.87 1.48
C LYS A 193 -13.53 -8.28 1.29
N ALA A 194 -13.43 -7.28 0.42
CA ALA A 194 -12.21 -6.48 0.25
C ALA A 194 -12.49 -5.00 0.56
N ASP A 195 -11.55 -4.35 1.23
CA ASP A 195 -11.56 -2.91 1.51
C ASP A 195 -10.19 -2.34 1.10
N LEU A 196 -10.15 -1.55 0.02
CA LEU A 196 -8.94 -0.95 -0.52
C LEU A 196 -8.98 0.55 -0.24
N GLU A 197 -7.92 1.07 0.38
CA GLU A 197 -7.76 2.50 0.67
C GLU A 197 -6.38 2.96 0.20
N SER A 198 -6.34 3.85 -0.78
CA SER A 198 -5.11 4.47 -1.29
C SER A 198 -5.13 5.96 -1.03
N LYS A 199 -4.12 6.49 -0.33
CA LYS A 199 -3.93 7.94 -0.09
C LYS A 199 -2.55 8.37 -0.54
N ILE A 200 -2.48 9.28 -1.50
CA ILE A 200 -1.21 9.74 -2.07
C ILE A 200 -1.17 11.27 -2.13
N TYR A 201 -0.06 11.86 -1.70
CA TYR A 201 0.22 13.28 -1.83
C TYR A 201 1.37 13.48 -2.83
N GLY A 202 1.02 13.86 -4.07
CA GLY A 202 1.98 14.23 -5.11
C GLY A 202 2.33 15.71 -5.05
N LYS A 203 3.63 16.00 -5.20
CA LYS A 203 4.21 17.35 -5.17
C LYS A 203 5.15 17.56 -6.35
N LYS A 204 5.48 18.82 -6.65
CA LYS A 204 6.40 19.19 -7.74
C LYS A 204 5.95 18.53 -9.06
N ASP A 205 6.84 17.81 -9.74
CA ASP A 205 6.61 17.11 -11.00
C ASP A 205 6.30 15.60 -10.82
N ASP A 206 5.69 15.23 -9.69
CA ASP A 206 5.35 13.83 -9.40
C ASP A 206 4.34 13.23 -10.40
N LYS A 207 4.42 11.92 -10.58
CA LYS A 207 3.54 11.13 -11.44
C LYS A 207 2.93 9.96 -10.67
N ILE A 208 1.61 9.89 -10.67
CA ILE A 208 0.84 8.92 -9.91
C ILE A 208 -0.07 8.15 -10.87
N ASP A 209 0.07 6.84 -10.90
CA ASP A 209 -0.81 5.92 -11.60
C ASP A 209 -1.38 4.92 -10.58
N ILE A 210 -2.70 4.84 -10.48
CA ILE A 210 -3.39 3.86 -9.63
C ILE A 210 -4.37 3.08 -10.47
N GLN A 211 -4.37 1.75 -10.32
CA GLN A 211 -5.39 0.86 -10.84
C GLN A 211 -5.86 -0.09 -9.74
N GLU A 212 -7.13 0.02 -9.35
CA GLU A 212 -7.75 -0.84 -8.35
C GLU A 212 -8.89 -1.62 -8.98
N ILE A 213 -8.91 -2.94 -8.84
CA ILE A 213 -9.84 -3.83 -9.53
C ILE A 213 -10.49 -4.74 -8.49
N LEU A 214 -11.81 -4.61 -8.33
CA LEU A 214 -12.64 -5.47 -7.50
C LEU A 214 -13.41 -6.45 -8.40
N ARG A 215 -13.05 -7.73 -8.35
CA ARG A 215 -13.76 -8.81 -9.05
C ARG A 215 -14.67 -9.53 -8.07
N LEU A 216 -15.93 -9.09 -7.98
CA LEU A 216 -16.94 -9.65 -7.07
C LEU A 216 -17.54 -10.92 -7.67
N ASN A 217 -16.76 -12.00 -7.69
CA ASN A 217 -17.08 -13.25 -8.36
C ASN A 217 -18.06 -14.13 -7.58
N GLY A 218 -18.00 -14.11 -6.26
CA GLY A 218 -18.84 -14.93 -5.39
C GLY A 218 -20.21 -14.33 -5.07
N GLN A 219 -21.15 -15.19 -4.67
CA GLN A 219 -22.45 -14.78 -4.15
C GLN A 219 -22.26 -13.96 -2.87
N TYR A 220 -22.96 -12.82 -2.76
CA TYR A 220 -22.80 -11.88 -1.63
C TYR A 220 -21.37 -11.35 -1.41
N ALA A 221 -20.46 -11.48 -2.39
CA ALA A 221 -19.16 -10.84 -2.34
C ALA A 221 -19.33 -9.31 -2.23
N SER A 222 -18.50 -8.64 -1.42
CA SER A 222 -18.54 -7.19 -1.32
C SER A 222 -17.18 -6.54 -1.40
N GLY A 223 -17.08 -5.36 -2.00
CA GLY A 223 -15.82 -4.65 -2.15
C GLY A 223 -15.99 -3.15 -2.04
N ILE A 224 -15.02 -2.48 -1.42
CA ILE A 224 -14.89 -1.03 -1.41
C ILE A 224 -13.50 -0.68 -1.92
N ALA A 225 -13.42 0.29 -2.84
CA ALA A 225 -12.17 0.88 -3.29
C ALA A 225 -12.24 2.39 -3.09
N LYS A 226 -11.36 2.92 -2.26
CA LYS A 226 -11.27 4.34 -1.91
C LYS A 226 -9.92 4.90 -2.32
N SER A 227 -9.91 5.90 -3.18
CA SER A 227 -8.70 6.58 -3.61
C SER A 227 -8.80 8.07 -3.27
N SER A 228 -7.81 8.59 -2.55
CA SER A 228 -7.69 10.03 -2.29
C SER A 228 -6.34 10.55 -2.76
N ILE A 229 -6.34 11.45 -3.74
CA ILE A 229 -5.12 12.03 -4.31
C ILE A 229 -5.07 13.52 -4.05
N PHE A 230 -3.98 13.96 -3.44
CA PHE A 230 -3.65 15.37 -3.27
C PHE A 230 -2.54 15.68 -4.26
N ALA A 231 -2.85 16.47 -5.29
CA ALA A 231 -1.92 16.81 -6.35
C ALA A 231 -1.62 18.31 -6.31
N THR A 232 -0.37 18.66 -6.02
CA THR A 232 0.10 20.05 -6.04
C THR A 232 1.09 20.32 -7.16
N ASP A 233 1.37 21.61 -7.38
CA ASP A 233 2.42 22.11 -8.28
C ASP A 233 2.17 21.73 -9.76
N SER A 234 2.91 20.75 -10.28
CA SER A 234 2.79 20.21 -11.65
C SER A 234 2.57 18.70 -11.67
N THR A 235 2.03 18.16 -10.56
CA THR A 235 1.75 16.73 -10.39
C THR A 235 0.76 16.23 -11.44
N GLN A 236 1.03 15.04 -11.98
CA GLN A 236 0.12 14.31 -12.87
C GLN A 236 -0.38 13.06 -12.16
N ALA A 237 -1.69 12.89 -12.06
CA ALA A 237 -2.30 11.71 -11.46
C ALA A 237 -3.36 11.10 -12.38
N ASN A 238 -3.34 9.78 -12.51
CA ASN A 238 -4.34 8.99 -13.19
C ASN A 238 -4.80 7.86 -12.29
N VAL A 239 -6.10 7.83 -12.00
CA VAL A 239 -6.74 6.84 -11.13
C VAL A 239 -7.76 6.06 -11.94
N ILE A 240 -7.65 4.74 -11.94
CA ILE A 240 -8.59 3.83 -12.59
C ILE A 240 -9.12 2.88 -11.53
N ASN A 241 -10.41 2.97 -11.22
CA ASN A 241 -11.05 2.03 -10.31
C ASN A 241 -12.07 1.21 -11.08
N GLU A 242 -11.98 -0.11 -10.95
CA GLU A 242 -12.83 -1.06 -11.64
C GLU A 242 -13.60 -1.92 -10.65
N ALA A 243 -14.89 -2.10 -10.86
CA ALA A 243 -15.71 -3.04 -10.10
C ALA A 243 -16.52 -3.92 -11.06
N TYR A 244 -16.42 -5.23 -10.85
CA TYR A 244 -17.10 -6.26 -11.64
C TYR A 244 -18.10 -7.01 -10.76
N GLY A 245 -19.39 -6.73 -10.93
CA GLY A 245 -20.50 -7.38 -10.22
C GLY A 245 -20.91 -8.69 -10.90
N ASN A 246 -20.17 -9.76 -10.62
CA ASN A 246 -20.34 -11.06 -11.28
C ASN A 246 -21.19 -12.04 -10.47
N GLY A 247 -21.09 -12.01 -9.14
CA GLY A 247 -21.83 -12.88 -8.24
C GLY A 247 -23.22 -12.33 -7.89
N ALA A 248 -24.18 -13.22 -7.63
CA ALA A 248 -25.53 -12.80 -7.22
C ALA A 248 -25.49 -12.09 -5.86
N TYR A 249 -26.23 -10.98 -5.74
CA TYR A 249 -26.27 -10.15 -4.52
C TYR A 249 -24.91 -9.56 -4.12
N SER A 250 -23.94 -9.54 -5.04
CA SER A 250 -22.66 -8.87 -4.78
C SER A 250 -22.83 -7.35 -4.73
N LYS A 251 -21.99 -6.69 -3.94
CA LYS A 251 -22.04 -5.23 -3.71
C LYS A 251 -20.68 -4.57 -3.83
N GLY A 252 -20.56 -3.60 -4.73
CA GLY A 252 -19.33 -2.82 -4.91
C GLY A 252 -19.57 -1.33 -4.68
N HIS A 253 -18.60 -0.67 -4.07
CA HIS A 253 -18.58 0.79 -3.95
C HIS A 253 -17.19 1.33 -4.32
N ILE A 254 -17.16 2.35 -5.17
CA ILE A 254 -15.95 3.09 -5.52
C ILE A 254 -16.11 4.52 -5.01
N GLU A 255 -15.12 5.02 -4.29
CA GLU A 255 -15.07 6.39 -3.78
C GLU A 255 -13.76 7.07 -4.20
N CYS A 256 -13.85 8.13 -5.01
CA CYS A 256 -12.70 8.89 -5.49
C CYS A 256 -12.74 10.32 -4.95
N ASN A 257 -11.68 10.76 -4.29
CA ASN A 257 -11.58 12.09 -3.69
C ASN A 257 -10.25 12.74 -4.07
N GLU A 258 -10.25 13.46 -5.18
CA GLU A 258 -9.08 14.13 -5.69
C GLU A 258 -9.10 15.64 -5.43
N VAL A 259 -7.98 16.15 -4.92
CA VAL A 259 -7.79 17.55 -4.58
C VAL A 259 -6.61 18.11 -5.36
N VAL A 260 -6.82 19.22 -6.07
CA VAL A 260 -5.82 19.86 -6.93
C VAL A 260 -5.43 21.25 -6.44
N LYS A 261 -4.14 21.60 -6.54
CA LYS A 261 -3.63 22.95 -6.30
C LYS A 261 -2.37 23.24 -7.12
N GLY A 262 -2.48 24.11 -8.12
CA GLY A 262 -1.38 24.52 -8.99
C GLY A 262 -1.87 24.80 -10.39
N SER A 263 -1.10 25.55 -11.18
CA SER A 263 -1.45 25.89 -12.57
C SER A 263 -1.26 24.73 -13.54
N ASP A 264 -0.36 23.80 -13.21
CA ASP A 264 0.10 22.74 -14.12
C ASP A 264 -0.23 21.32 -13.59
N VAL A 265 -1.20 21.24 -12.67
CA VAL A 265 -1.70 19.97 -12.14
C VAL A 265 -2.66 19.32 -13.13
N LEU A 266 -2.48 18.02 -13.37
CA LEU A 266 -3.41 17.21 -14.15
C LEU A 266 -3.85 16.01 -13.32
N VAL A 267 -5.16 15.90 -13.05
CA VAL A 267 -5.72 14.73 -12.38
C VAL A 267 -6.86 14.16 -13.22
N SER A 268 -6.81 12.86 -13.45
CA SER A 268 -7.80 12.08 -14.17
C SER A 268 -8.29 10.94 -13.29
N THR A 269 -9.61 10.74 -13.23
CA THR A 269 -10.24 9.58 -12.58
C THR A 269 -11.17 8.90 -13.58
N VAL A 270 -11.03 7.58 -13.73
CA VAL A 270 -11.77 6.77 -14.69
C VAL A 270 -12.39 5.57 -13.95
N PRO A 271 -13.68 5.67 -13.56
CA PRO A 271 -14.39 4.55 -12.97
C PRO A 271 -14.91 3.59 -14.06
N ILE A 272 -14.78 2.28 -13.82
CA ILE A 272 -15.29 1.23 -14.69
C ILE A 272 -16.17 0.28 -13.86
N LEU A 273 -17.48 0.43 -13.98
CA LEU A 273 -18.45 -0.44 -13.31
C LEU A 273 -19.08 -1.38 -14.34
N LYS A 274 -18.93 -2.69 -14.13
CA LYS A 274 -19.47 -3.73 -15.02
C LYS A 274 -20.33 -4.69 -14.22
N VAL A 275 -21.64 -4.65 -14.47
CA VAL A 275 -22.62 -5.56 -13.88
C VAL A 275 -22.88 -6.70 -14.87
N VAL A 276 -22.56 -7.93 -14.48
CA VAL A 276 -22.83 -9.13 -15.28
C VAL A 276 -24.01 -9.92 -14.70
N ASN A 277 -24.24 -9.82 -13.39
CA ASN A 277 -25.36 -10.45 -12.70
C ASN A 277 -26.45 -9.45 -12.35
N GLU A 278 -27.69 -9.73 -12.75
CA GLU A 278 -28.86 -8.85 -12.52
C GLU A 278 -29.14 -8.53 -11.04
N LYS A 279 -28.63 -9.35 -10.11
CA LYS A 279 -28.81 -9.19 -8.66
C LYS A 279 -27.67 -8.44 -7.99
N SER A 280 -26.65 -8.04 -8.73
CA SER A 280 -25.51 -7.29 -8.18
C SER A 280 -25.76 -5.78 -8.20
N GLU A 281 -25.11 -5.08 -7.28
CA GLU A 281 -25.24 -3.63 -7.10
C GLU A 281 -23.85 -3.01 -7.05
N LEU A 282 -23.58 -2.06 -7.94
CA LEU A 282 -22.33 -1.30 -7.96
C LEU A 282 -22.66 0.20 -7.85
N THR A 283 -21.92 0.90 -7.02
CA THR A 283 -22.08 2.35 -6.79
C THR A 283 -20.74 3.06 -6.95
N HIS A 284 -20.80 4.33 -7.32
CA HIS A 284 -19.62 5.16 -7.52
C HIS A 284 -19.90 6.60 -7.09
N GLU A 285 -18.98 7.15 -6.31
CA GLU A 285 -18.95 8.54 -5.90
C GLU A 285 -17.57 9.11 -6.23
N ALA A 286 -17.52 10.27 -6.89
CA ALA A 286 -16.27 10.94 -7.20
C ALA A 286 -16.36 12.45 -6.99
N SER A 287 -15.27 13.02 -6.48
CA SER A 287 -15.06 14.46 -6.41
C SER A 287 -13.65 14.80 -6.85
N VAL A 288 -13.54 15.69 -7.85
CA VAL A 288 -12.26 16.29 -8.27
C VAL A 288 -12.41 17.79 -8.08
N GLY A 289 -11.67 18.35 -7.13
CA GLY A 289 -11.89 19.72 -6.68
C GLY A 289 -10.62 20.46 -6.31
N ARG A 290 -10.66 21.80 -6.37
CA ARG A 290 -9.60 22.64 -5.83
C ARG A 290 -9.65 22.71 -4.30
N ILE A 291 -8.50 22.90 -3.66
CA ILE A 291 -8.48 23.37 -2.27
C ILE A 291 -9.24 24.69 -2.18
N ARG A 292 -10.17 24.79 -1.24
CA ARG A 292 -10.97 26.02 -1.11
C ARG A 292 -10.12 27.13 -0.47
N GLN A 293 -10.08 28.28 -1.14
CA GLN A 293 -9.27 29.42 -0.69
C GLN A 293 -9.72 29.95 0.68
N ASP A 294 -11.02 29.91 0.99
CA ASP A 294 -11.56 30.33 2.29
C ASP A 294 -10.98 29.53 3.45
N GLN A 295 -10.77 28.22 3.27
CA GLN A 295 -10.16 27.37 4.30
C GLN A 295 -8.68 27.71 4.50
N LEU A 296 -7.95 27.96 3.42
CA LEU A 296 -6.55 28.41 3.48
C LEU A 296 -6.46 29.76 4.18
N ASP A 297 -7.29 30.73 3.80
CA ASP A 297 -7.30 32.07 4.38
C ASP A 297 -7.59 32.04 5.89
N ILE A 298 -8.51 31.17 6.34
CA ILE A 298 -8.79 30.96 7.78
C ILE A 298 -7.55 30.42 8.50
N LEU A 299 -6.86 29.43 7.94
CA LEU A 299 -5.67 28.85 8.57
C LEU A 299 -4.51 29.83 8.59
N MET A 300 -4.29 30.55 7.49
CA MET A 300 -3.26 31.60 7.41
C MET A 300 -3.54 32.77 8.35
N SER A 301 -4.82 33.15 8.53
CA SER A 301 -5.21 34.17 9.51
C SER A 301 -4.87 33.80 10.96
N LYS A 302 -4.69 32.50 11.24
CA LYS A 302 -4.25 31.99 12.55
C LYS A 302 -2.73 31.95 12.70
N GLY A 303 -1.99 32.50 11.74
CA GLY A 303 -0.53 32.64 11.77
C GLY A 303 0.25 31.50 11.12
N LEU A 304 -0.44 30.60 10.40
CA LEU A 304 0.21 29.56 9.60
C LEU A 304 0.66 30.14 8.27
N ASP A 305 1.78 29.64 7.74
CA ASP A 305 2.08 29.90 6.33
C ASP A 305 1.18 29.07 5.41
N GLU A 306 1.25 29.35 4.10
CA GLU A 306 0.41 28.67 3.11
C GLU A 306 0.69 27.16 3.04
N GLU A 307 1.95 26.75 3.20
CA GLU A 307 2.35 25.33 3.14
C GLU A 307 1.87 24.57 4.38
N GLU A 308 2.02 25.16 5.56
CA GLU A 308 1.48 24.65 6.82
C GLU A 308 -0.05 24.52 6.76
N ALA A 309 -0.74 25.52 6.21
CA ALA A 309 -2.18 25.50 6.03
C ALA A 309 -2.63 24.38 5.07
N ILE A 310 -1.96 24.23 3.92
CA ILE A 310 -2.20 23.11 2.99
C ILE A 310 -2.00 21.78 3.72
N ASN A 311 -0.89 21.61 4.44
CA ASN A 311 -0.58 20.38 5.14
C ASN A 311 -1.64 20.02 6.18
N ILE A 312 -2.23 21.00 6.89
CA ILE A 312 -3.36 20.73 7.81
C ILE A 312 -4.61 20.29 7.05
N ILE A 313 -4.97 20.94 5.94
CA ILE A 313 -6.14 20.57 5.14
C ILE A 313 -5.96 19.17 4.57
N VAL A 314 -4.79 18.90 3.99
CA VAL A 314 -4.41 17.60 3.44
C VAL A 314 -4.45 16.54 4.53
N ASN A 315 -3.85 16.78 5.70
CA ASN A 315 -3.90 15.85 6.82
C ASN A 315 -5.32 15.59 7.34
N GLY A 316 -6.20 16.60 7.37
CA GLY A 316 -7.60 16.43 7.77
C GLY A 316 -8.47 15.67 6.76
N LEU A 317 -8.06 15.64 5.49
CA LEU A 317 -8.72 14.84 4.46
C LEU A 317 -8.12 13.43 4.33
N ILE A 318 -6.88 13.25 4.81
CA ILE A 318 -6.15 11.96 4.84
C ILE A 318 -6.35 11.21 6.17
N SER A 319 -6.75 11.89 7.25
CA SER A 319 -6.95 11.28 8.58
C SER A 319 -8.09 10.28 8.65
#